data_AF-A0A7Y1AT28-F1
#
_entry.id   AF-A0A7Y1AT28-F1
#
_cell.length_a   1.000
_cell.length_b   1.000
_cell.length_c   1.000
_cell.angle_alpha   90.00
_cell.angle_beta   90.00
_cell.angle_gamma   90.00
#
_symmetry.space_group_name_H-M   'P 1'
#
loop_
_entity.id
_entity.type
_entity.pdbx_description
1 polymer ?
#
loop_
_entity_poly.entity_id
_entity_poly.type
_entity_poly.pdbx_seq_one_letter_code
_entity_poly.pdbx_strand_id
1 'polypeptide(L)'
;MNYRGERLKEYLKLKLLELIGNYCGRAEEYTYSQKEFSIYAGVSRETVRKYQFEIDIVLKSSAVPKRTFDKDAKCRNLQEKNLKLQGDLVKAEAMYVAMRDQYIGIIKALLSHSIDIHTLVVRTPYTLKAEQVYRECILCNSVVGDEQTVLTGSS
;
A
#
# COMPACT_ATOMS: atom_id res chain seq x y z
N MET A 1 -21.54 -13.38 40.37
CA MET A 1 -22.08 -14.39 39.43
C MET A 1 -21.03 -14.68 38.36
N ASN A 2 -20.63 -15.95 38.17
CA ASN A 2 -19.62 -16.33 37.18
C ASN A 2 -20.28 -16.72 35.85
N TYR A 3 -20.68 -15.73 35.05
CA TYR A 3 -21.11 -15.95 33.67
C TYR A 3 -19.88 -16.18 32.77
N ARG A 4 -19.95 -17.14 31.85
CA ARG A 4 -18.88 -17.45 30.88
C ARG A 4 -19.48 -17.74 29.51
N GLY A 5 -18.69 -17.52 28.45
CA GLY A 5 -19.08 -17.83 27.06
C GLY A 5 -20.25 -16.99 26.56
N GLU A 6 -21.17 -17.60 25.83
CA GLU A 6 -22.36 -16.95 25.24
C GLU A 6 -23.25 -16.27 26.28
N ARG A 7 -23.44 -16.89 27.45
CA ARG A 7 -24.24 -16.29 28.53
C ARG A 7 -23.68 -14.95 29.01
N LEU A 8 -22.35 -14.80 29.00
CA LEU A 8 -21.71 -13.53 29.35
C LEU A 8 -21.92 -12.49 28.25
N LYS A 9 -21.91 -12.89 26.97
CA LYS A 9 -22.20 -11.99 25.85
C LYS A 9 -23.61 -11.43 25.93
N GLU A 10 -24.60 -12.30 26.13
CA GLU A 10 -26.00 -11.90 26.28
C GLU A 10 -26.19 -10.99 27.49
N TYR A 11 -25.58 -11.33 28.63
CA TYR A 11 -25.61 -10.49 29.83
C TYR A 11 -25.05 -9.09 29.57
N LEU A 12 -23.87 -8.99 28.93
CA LEU A 12 -23.26 -7.70 28.61
C LEU A 12 -24.12 -6.91 27.61
N LYS A 13 -24.69 -7.56 26.61
CA LYS A 13 -25.63 -6.93 25.66
C LYS A 13 -26.85 -6.35 26.37
N LEU A 14 -27.50 -7.14 27.23
CA LEU A 14 -28.67 -6.70 27.99
C LEU A 14 -28.32 -5.52 28.89
N LYS A 15 -27.21 -5.60 29.64
CA LYS A 15 -26.77 -4.50 30.50
C LYS A 15 -26.42 -3.24 29.73
N LEU A 16 -25.87 -3.37 28.52
CA LEU A 16 -25.55 -2.22 27.70
C LEU A 16 -26.83 -1.53 27.19
N LEU A 17 -27.82 -2.31 26.74
CA LEU A 17 -29.11 -1.77 26.33
C LEU A 17 -29.89 -1.14 27.50
N GLU A 18 -29.83 -1.75 28.69
CA GLU A 18 -30.41 -1.19 29.91
C GLU A 18 -29.76 0.15 30.27
N LEU A 19 -28.43 0.24 30.17
CA LEU A 19 -27.69 1.48 30.40
C LEU A 19 -28.08 2.57 29.39
N ILE A 20 -28.15 2.24 28.10
CA ILE A 20 -28.60 3.17 27.06
C ILE A 20 -30.03 3.65 27.35
N GLY A 21 -30.94 2.73 27.65
CA GLY A 21 -32.33 3.03 27.97
C GLY A 21 -32.49 3.98 29.17
N ASN A 22 -31.65 3.82 30.20
CA ASN A 22 -31.66 4.70 31.37
C ASN A 22 -31.31 6.15 31.04
N TYR A 23 -30.39 6.38 30.10
CA TYR A 23 -30.02 7.73 29.65
C TYR A 23 -31.06 8.31 28.68
N CYS A 24 -31.60 7.49 27.78
CA CYS A 24 -32.72 7.90 26.92
C CYS A 24 -33.93 8.35 27.75
N GLY A 25 -34.26 7.63 28.83
CA GLY A 25 -35.34 7.99 29.75
C GLY A 25 -35.12 9.32 30.50
N ARG A 26 -33.89 9.84 30.52
CA ARG A 26 -33.52 11.12 31.14
C ARG A 26 -33.36 12.27 30.14
N ALA A 27 -33.64 12.02 28.85
CA ALA A 27 -33.38 12.94 27.74
C ALA A 27 -31.90 13.40 27.64
N GLU A 28 -30.97 12.59 28.15
CA GLU A 28 -29.53 12.84 28.07
C GLU A 28 -28.91 12.02 26.93
N GLU A 29 -27.97 12.61 26.19
CA GLU A 29 -27.24 11.91 25.14
C GLU A 29 -26.21 10.97 25.76
N TYR A 30 -26.45 9.66 25.66
CA TYR A 30 -25.52 8.67 26.16
C TYR A 30 -24.27 8.60 25.29
N THR A 31 -23.10 8.78 25.91
CA THR A 31 -21.80 8.55 25.26
C THR A 31 -21.11 7.35 25.89
N TYR A 32 -20.83 6.32 25.10
CA TYR A 32 -20.24 5.09 25.64
C TYR A 32 -18.83 5.29 26.22
N SER A 33 -18.63 4.77 27.43
CA SER A 33 -17.33 4.67 28.11
C SER A 33 -17.13 3.28 28.70
N GLN A 34 -16.02 2.61 28.36
CA GLN A 34 -15.66 1.30 28.93
C GLN A 34 -15.61 1.33 30.47
N LYS A 35 -15.15 2.44 31.06
CA LYS A 35 -15.05 2.59 32.52
C LYS A 35 -16.43 2.52 33.15
N GLU A 36 -17.35 3.34 32.66
CA GLU A 36 -18.71 3.42 33.19
C GLU A 36 -19.44 2.09 33.01
N PHE A 37 -19.37 1.54 31.79
CA PHE A 37 -20.02 0.27 31.49
C PHE A 37 -19.49 -0.88 32.36
N SER A 38 -18.18 -0.94 32.61
CA SER A 38 -17.60 -1.97 33.49
C SER A 38 -18.14 -1.90 34.92
N ILE A 39 -18.34 -0.68 35.44
CA ILE A 39 -18.90 -0.45 36.77
C ILE A 39 -20.38 -0.86 36.77
N TYR A 40 -21.14 -0.42 35.77
CA TYR A 40 -22.58 -0.69 35.68
C TYR A 40 -22.89 -2.19 35.52
N ALA A 41 -22.16 -2.89 34.65
CA ALA A 41 -22.34 -4.31 34.41
C ALA A 41 -21.73 -5.19 35.52
N GLY A 42 -20.95 -4.62 36.44
CA GLY A 42 -20.29 -5.34 37.53
C GLY A 42 -19.18 -6.29 37.05
N VAL A 43 -18.47 -5.93 35.98
CA VAL A 43 -17.41 -6.75 35.37
C VAL A 43 -16.09 -5.99 35.29
N SER A 44 -14.98 -6.72 35.18
CA SER A 44 -13.68 -6.07 34.98
C SER A 44 -13.60 -5.37 33.62
N ARG A 45 -12.79 -4.31 33.51
CA ARG A 45 -12.51 -3.68 32.21
C ARG A 45 -11.85 -4.63 31.21
N GLU A 46 -11.09 -5.61 31.71
CA GLU A 46 -10.45 -6.61 30.85
C GLU A 46 -11.50 -7.55 30.23
N THR A 47 -12.53 -7.91 30.99
CA THR A 47 -13.69 -8.63 30.46
C THR A 47 -14.38 -7.82 29.37
N VAL A 48 -14.62 -6.53 29.59
CA VAL A 48 -15.22 -5.63 28.59
C VAL A 48 -14.36 -5.57 27.32
N ARG A 49 -13.02 -5.46 27.45
CA ARG A 49 -12.10 -5.47 26.30
C ARG A 49 -12.14 -6.78 25.52
N LYS A 50 -12.19 -7.91 26.23
CA LYS A 50 -12.25 -9.23 25.59
C LYS A 50 -13.50 -9.41 24.73
N TYR A 51 -14.61 -8.80 25.12
CA TYR A 51 -15.89 -8.83 24.40
C TYR A 51 -16.21 -7.50 23.69
N GLN A 52 -15.17 -6.74 23.33
CA GLN A 52 -15.35 -5.40 22.74
C GLN A 52 -16.05 -5.47 21.39
N PHE A 53 -15.80 -6.52 20.61
CA PHE A 53 -16.42 -6.71 19.31
C PHE A 53 -17.95 -6.82 19.41
N GLU A 54 -18.44 -7.64 20.33
CA GLU A 54 -19.87 -7.81 20.59
C GLU A 54 -20.51 -6.52 21.10
N ILE A 55 -19.81 -5.80 21.98
CA ILE A 55 -20.24 -4.48 22.48
C ILE A 55 -20.34 -3.48 21.33
N ASP A 56 -19.36 -3.47 20.42
CA ASP A 56 -19.34 -2.55 19.27
C ASP A 56 -20.48 -2.80 18.30
N ILE A 57 -20.89 -4.06 18.11
CA ILE A 57 -22.08 -4.40 17.31
C ILE A 57 -23.33 -3.76 17.93
N VAL A 58 -23.50 -3.88 19.24
CA VAL A 58 -24.69 -3.34 19.95
C VAL A 58 -24.68 -1.82 19.96
N LEU A 59 -23.52 -1.18 20.11
CA LEU A 59 -23.40 0.28 20.04
C LEU A 59 -23.74 0.82 18.65
N LYS A 60 -23.26 0.15 17.60
CA LYS A 60 -23.60 0.51 16.21
C LYS A 60 -25.08 0.36 15.93
N SER A 61 -25.71 -0.74 16.36
CA SER A 61 -27.16 -0.94 16.16
C SER A 61 -28.02 0.06 16.93
N SER A 62 -27.49 0.60 18.03
CA SER A 62 -28.20 1.55 18.91
C SER A 62 -27.89 3.02 18.57
N ALA A 63 -27.13 3.28 17.51
CA ALA A 63 -26.70 4.61 17.07
C ALA A 63 -26.03 5.47 18.17
N VAL A 64 -25.41 4.83 19.16
CA VAL A 64 -24.81 5.52 20.30
C VAL A 64 -23.44 6.10 19.91
N PRO A 65 -23.21 7.41 20.09
CA PRO A 65 -21.89 7.99 19.87
C PRO A 65 -20.87 7.40 20.86
N LYS A 66 -19.79 6.84 20.31
CA LYS A 66 -18.69 6.27 21.09
C LYS A 66 -17.61 7.33 21.29
N ARG A 67 -17.12 7.51 22.52
CA ARG A 67 -15.88 8.26 22.76
C ARG A 67 -14.72 7.49 22.12
N THR A 68 -14.27 7.97 20.96
CA THR A 68 -13.08 7.48 20.28
C THR A 68 -11.85 8.00 21.04
N PHE A 69 -10.98 7.09 21.48
CA PHE A 69 -9.72 7.43 22.13
C PHE A 69 -8.59 7.47 21.09
N ASP A 70 -7.51 8.20 21.38
CA ASP A 70 -6.35 8.54 20.51
C ASP A 70 -5.80 7.45 19.57
N LYS A 71 -6.03 6.16 19.86
CA LYS A 71 -5.68 5.07 18.93
C LYS A 71 -6.38 5.19 17.58
N ASP A 72 -7.56 5.80 17.52
CA ASP A 72 -8.28 6.05 16.27
C ASP A 72 -7.64 7.17 15.44
N ALA A 73 -6.91 8.10 16.06
CA ALA A 73 -6.13 9.10 15.32
C ALA A 73 -4.95 8.45 14.59
N LYS A 74 -4.27 7.48 15.22
CA LYS A 74 -3.20 6.71 14.57
C LYS A 74 -3.73 5.85 13.43
N CYS A 75 -4.88 5.18 13.61
CA CYS A 75 -5.53 4.44 12.52
C CYS A 75 -5.92 5.34 11.35
N ARG A 76 -6.53 6.51 11.61
CA ARG A 76 -6.88 7.47 10.54
C ARG A 76 -5.64 7.99 9.80
N ASN A 77 -4.58 8.33 10.52
CA ASN A 77 -3.32 8.78 9.91
C ASN A 77 -2.67 7.67 9.05
N LEU A 78 -2.73 6.42 9.50
CA LEU A 78 -2.25 5.27 8.72
C LEU A 78 -3.10 5.03 7.47
N GLN A 79 -4.42 5.16 7.56
CA GLN A 79 -5.31 5.06 6.41
C GLN A 79 -5.03 6.15 5.38
N GLU A 80 -4.83 7.39 5.81
CA GLU A 80 -4.49 8.52 4.94
C GLU A 80 -3.13 8.31 4.24
N LYS A 81 -2.12 7.85 4.98
CA LYS A 81 -0.82 7.49 4.40
C LYS A 81 -0.93 6.34 3.39
N ASN A 82 -1.75 5.34 3.68
CA ASN A 82 -1.96 4.21 2.76
C ASN A 82 -2.60 4.68 1.45
N LEU A 83 -3.64 5.52 1.53
CA LEU A 83 -4.28 6.12 0.36
C LEU A 83 -3.30 6.94 -0.48
N LYS A 84 -2.43 7.73 0.17
CA LYS A 84 -1.38 8.47 -0.53
C LYS A 84 -0.41 7.54 -1.27
N LEU A 85 0.09 6.50 -0.60
CA LEU A 85 1.01 5.53 -1.19
C LEU A 85 0.38 4.78 -2.37
N GLN A 86 -0.91 4.43 -2.29
CA GLN A 86 -1.64 3.84 -3.41
C GLN A 86 -1.70 4.80 -4.61
N GLY A 87 -1.97 6.09 -4.36
CA GLY A 87 -1.96 7.10 -5.42
C GLY A 87 -0.58 7.28 -6.07
N ASP A 88 0.49 7.26 -5.26
CA ASP A 88 1.86 7.37 -5.75
C ASP A 88 2.28 6.13 -6.57
N LEU A 89 1.83 4.92 -6.17
CA LEU A 89 2.06 3.68 -6.91
C LEU A 89 1.43 3.74 -8.31
N VAL A 90 0.16 4.14 -8.41
CA VAL A 90 -0.55 4.25 -9.70
C VAL A 90 0.15 5.23 -10.64
N LYS A 91 0.65 6.36 -10.11
CA LYS A 91 1.43 7.32 -10.90
C LYS A 91 2.74 6.72 -11.40
N ALA A 92 3.47 6.00 -10.53
CA ALA A 92 4.72 5.36 -10.89
C ALA A 92 4.52 4.28 -11.97
N GLU A 93 3.47 3.48 -11.87
CA GLU A 93 3.08 2.48 -12.88
C GLU A 93 2.77 3.15 -14.22
N ALA A 94 1.98 4.21 -14.23
CA ALA A 94 1.66 4.96 -15.45
C ALA A 94 2.92 5.57 -16.10
N MET A 95 3.83 6.14 -15.30
CA MET A 95 5.10 6.67 -15.78
C MET A 95 5.97 5.57 -16.39
N TYR A 96 6.05 4.40 -15.75
CA TYR A 96 6.83 3.27 -16.25
C TYR A 96 6.30 2.79 -17.60
N VAL A 97 4.98 2.64 -17.74
CA VAL A 97 4.36 2.24 -19.02
C VAL A 97 4.65 3.27 -20.11
N ALA A 98 4.47 4.57 -19.82
CA ALA A 98 4.76 5.63 -20.78
C ALA A 98 6.24 5.64 -21.22
N MET A 99 7.18 5.49 -20.28
CA MET A 99 8.61 5.39 -20.60
C MET A 99 8.89 4.16 -21.47
N ARG A 100 8.33 3.00 -21.11
CA ARG A 100 8.49 1.77 -21.89
C ARG A 100 8.02 1.95 -23.33
N ASP A 101 6.85 2.54 -23.52
CA ASP A 101 6.29 2.78 -24.86
C ASP A 101 7.14 3.77 -25.66
N GLN A 102 7.66 4.82 -25.01
CA GLN A 102 8.60 5.75 -25.63
C GLN A 102 9.90 5.06 -26.05
N TYR A 103 10.52 4.26 -25.17
CA TYR A 103 11.75 3.53 -25.48
C TYR A 103 11.55 2.56 -26.65
N ILE A 104 10.45 1.80 -26.64
CA ILE A 104 10.11 0.91 -27.75
C ILE A 104 9.91 1.71 -29.04
N GLY A 105 9.23 2.87 -28.98
CA GLY A 105 9.04 3.75 -30.12
C GLY A 105 10.35 4.25 -30.72
N ILE A 106 11.28 4.69 -29.86
CA ILE A 106 12.62 5.14 -30.28
C ILE A 106 13.37 4.00 -30.97
N ILE A 107 13.43 2.81 -30.35
CA ILE A 107 14.12 1.65 -30.92
C ILE A 107 13.52 1.27 -32.27
N LYS A 108 12.19 1.25 -32.39
CA LYS A 108 11.50 0.97 -33.66
C LYS A 108 11.87 1.99 -34.73
N ALA A 109 11.85 3.28 -34.41
CA ALA A 109 12.22 4.34 -35.37
C ALA A 109 13.68 4.20 -35.83
N LEU A 110 14.61 3.91 -34.91
CA LEU A 110 16.02 3.68 -35.24
C LEU A 110 16.19 2.49 -36.20
N LEU A 111 15.50 1.38 -35.94
CA LEU A 111 15.53 0.19 -36.79
C LEU A 111 14.90 0.45 -38.17
N SER A 112 13.74 1.12 -38.22
CA SER A 112 13.03 1.39 -39.48
C SER A 112 13.78 2.36 -40.41
N HIS A 113 14.62 3.22 -39.85
CA HIS A 113 15.42 4.17 -40.61
C HIS A 113 16.89 3.74 -40.76
N SER A 114 17.24 2.51 -40.35
CA SER A 114 18.62 1.99 -40.39
C SER A 114 19.64 2.95 -39.77
N ILE A 115 19.23 3.66 -38.71
CA ILE A 115 20.09 4.65 -38.05
C ILE A 115 21.15 3.90 -37.25
N ASP A 116 22.42 4.16 -37.54
CA ASP A 116 23.52 3.66 -36.73
C ASP A 116 23.50 4.34 -35.36
N ILE A 117 23.11 3.57 -34.34
CA ILE A 117 23.01 4.00 -32.94
C ILE A 117 24.36 4.51 -32.42
N HIS A 118 25.49 4.04 -32.97
CA HIS A 118 26.81 4.52 -32.58
C HIS A 118 27.01 6.02 -32.83
N THR A 119 26.26 6.61 -33.77
CA THR A 119 26.30 8.05 -34.06
C THR A 119 25.56 8.91 -33.02
N LEU A 120 24.64 8.30 -32.26
CA LEU A 120 23.79 8.99 -31.28
C LEU A 120 24.29 8.83 -29.83
N VAL A 121 25.17 7.86 -29.58
CA VAL A 121 25.74 7.62 -28.25
C VAL A 121 26.96 8.51 -28.05
N VAL A 122 26.85 9.48 -27.14
CA VAL A 122 28.02 10.25 -26.66
C VAL A 122 28.89 9.31 -25.82
N ARG A 123 29.92 8.75 -26.45
CA ARG A 123 30.88 7.87 -25.79
C ARG A 123 31.80 8.68 -24.89
N THR A 124 31.73 8.44 -23.59
CA THR A 124 32.69 8.97 -22.63
C THR A 124 33.93 8.06 -22.58
N PRO A 125 35.08 8.55 -22.10
CA PRO A 125 36.29 7.72 -21.97
C PRO A 125 36.09 6.46 -21.12
N TYR A 126 35.17 6.50 -20.16
CA TYR A 126 34.80 5.35 -19.32
C TYR A 126 33.97 4.31 -20.10
N THR A 127 33.02 4.74 -20.92
CA THR A 127 32.20 3.81 -21.72
C THR A 127 33.02 3.14 -22.82
N LEU A 128 34.00 3.82 -23.40
CA LEU A 128 34.95 3.24 -24.38
C LEU A 128 35.79 2.11 -23.81
N LYS A 129 36.25 2.25 -22.56
CA LYS A 129 36.99 1.18 -21.86
C LYS A 129 36.11 -0.03 -21.57
N ALA A 130 34.84 0.18 -21.25
CA ALA A 130 33.88 -0.90 -21.04
C ALA A 130 33.55 -1.64 -22.36
N GLU A 131 33.34 -0.92 -23.47
CA GLU A 131 33.08 -1.51 -24.79
C GLU A 131 34.28 -2.35 -25.30
N GLN A 132 35.53 -1.93 -25.05
CA GLN A 132 36.72 -2.71 -25.40
C GLN A 132 36.81 -4.06 -24.67
N VAL A 133 36.21 -4.17 -23.48
CA VAL A 133 36.14 -5.42 -22.69
C VAL A 133 35.03 -6.34 -23.21
N TYR A 134 33.97 -5.79 -23.82
CA TYR A 134 32.82 -6.52 -24.33
C TYR A 134 32.75 -6.44 -25.87
N ARG A 135 33.74 -6.99 -26.57
CA ARG A 135 33.70 -7.18 -28.05
C ARG A 135 32.88 -8.39 -28.47
N GLU A 136 31.86 -8.78 -27.71
CA GLU A 136 31.01 -9.92 -28.02
C GLU A 136 29.58 -9.44 -28.28
N CYS A 137 29.00 -9.88 -29.40
CA CYS A 137 27.60 -9.68 -29.74
C CYS A 137 26.71 -10.22 -28.60
N ILE A 138 26.03 -9.37 -27.82
CA ILE A 138 25.19 -9.83 -26.68
C ILE A 138 24.05 -10.78 -27.10
N LEU A 139 23.66 -10.76 -28.37
CA LEU A 139 22.63 -11.65 -28.92
C LEU A 139 23.18 -13.00 -29.42
N CYS A 140 24.48 -13.10 -29.70
CA CYS A 140 25.06 -14.21 -30.46
C CYS A 140 26.47 -14.64 -30.05
N ASN A 141 27.07 -13.98 -29.06
CA ASN A 141 28.41 -14.17 -28.51
C ASN A 141 29.55 -14.28 -29.55
N SER A 142 29.36 -13.76 -30.77
CA SER A 142 30.43 -13.65 -31.75
C SER A 142 31.33 -12.45 -31.45
N VAL A 143 32.64 -12.66 -31.56
CA VAL A 143 33.64 -11.59 -31.44
C VAL A 143 33.54 -10.69 -32.67
N VAL A 144 33.29 -9.40 -32.47
CA VAL A 144 33.26 -8.41 -33.57
C VAL A 144 34.70 -7.98 -33.85
N GLY A 145 35.27 -8.43 -34.98
CA GLY A 145 36.65 -8.15 -35.38
C GLY A 145 36.88 -8.12 -36.90
N ASP A 146 37.03 -6.88 -37.40
CA ASP A 146 37.78 -6.37 -38.56
C ASP A 146 37.87 -7.19 -39.86
N GLU A 147 36.95 -6.92 -40.80
CA GLU A 147 37.25 -7.07 -42.23
C GLU A 147 38.22 -5.96 -42.66
N GLN A 148 39.53 -6.25 -42.64
CA GLN A 148 40.48 -5.48 -43.45
C GLN A 148 40.31 -5.87 -44.93
N THR A 149 39.43 -5.15 -45.63
CA THR A 149 39.44 -5.09 -47.09
C THR A 149 40.66 -4.27 -47.53
N VAL A 150 41.81 -4.92 -47.74
CA VAL A 150 42.90 -4.32 -48.52
C VAL A 150 42.59 -4.57 -49.99
N LEU A 151 41.78 -3.68 -50.56
CA LEU A 151 41.69 -3.47 -52.01
C LEU A 151 42.58 -2.28 -52.37
N THR A 152 43.79 -2.54 -52.85
CA THR A 152 44.46 -1.65 -53.82
C THR A 152 45.33 -2.50 -54.73
N GLY A 153 44.93 -2.59 -56.00
CA GLY A 153 45.77 -3.10 -57.08
C GLY A 153 46.64 -1.99 -57.70
N SER A 154 47.72 -2.46 -58.32
CA SER A 154 48.38 -1.90 -59.51
C SER A 154 49.23 -0.62 -59.38
N SER A 155 50.54 -0.80 -59.49
CA SER A 155 51.35 -0.21 -60.57
C SER A 155 52.50 -1.15 -60.90
#